data_AF-A0ABD5ELX0-F1
#
_entry.id   AF-A0ABD5ELX0-F1
#
_cell.length_a   1.000
_cell.length_b   1.000
_cell.length_c   1.000
_cell.angle_alpha   90.00
_cell.angle_beta   90.00
_cell.angle_gamma   90.00
#
_symmetry.space_group_name_H-M   'P 1'
#
loop_
_entity.id
_entity.type
_entity.pdbx_description
1 polymer ?
#
loop_
_entity_poly.entity_id
_entity_poly.type
_entity_poly.pdbx_seq_one_letter_code
_entity_poly.pdbx_strand_id
1 'polypeptide(L)'
;MTGRLAEGASKLQQHIHLRGLGFIVAGASSIYYGASIAIDPRYGTVRGIQILLQRMCMEGWGWVWIGCGLIAVAYGLLRPVWDVPGIVASIAPPLMWATAYLIATIAGASSNAWGSVGMWLSRAGLVLILMRATRTVSRGH
;
A
#
# COMPACT_ATOMS: atom_id res chain seq x y z
N MET A 1 37.42 -9.24 -16.63
CA MET A 1 36.58 -9.87 -15.56
C MET A 1 36.09 -8.85 -14.53
N THR A 2 36.88 -7.82 -14.20
CA THR A 2 36.59 -6.77 -13.19
C THR A 2 35.36 -5.90 -13.52
N GLY A 3 35.11 -5.59 -14.81
CA GLY A 3 33.98 -4.73 -15.21
C GLY A 3 32.59 -5.32 -14.94
N ARG A 4 32.41 -6.64 -15.07
CA ARG A 4 31.12 -7.31 -14.83
C ARG A 4 30.73 -7.35 -13.35
N LEU A 5 31.71 -7.39 -12.45
CA LEU A 5 31.49 -7.39 -11.00
C LEU A 5 31.06 -5.99 -10.50
N ALA A 6 31.69 -4.94 -11.01
CA ALA A 6 31.34 -3.55 -10.68
C ALA A 6 29.92 -3.18 -11.18
N GLU A 7 29.57 -3.60 -12.39
CA GLU A 7 28.23 -3.37 -12.95
C GLU A 7 27.13 -4.12 -12.16
N GLY A 8 27.42 -5.35 -11.72
CA GLY A 8 26.51 -6.13 -10.87
C GLY A 8 26.26 -5.49 -9.50
N ALA A 9 27.32 -4.98 -8.85
CA ALA A 9 27.23 -4.31 -7.56
C ALA A 9 26.41 -3.01 -7.63
N SER A 10 26.60 -2.20 -8.68
CA SER A 10 25.85 -0.96 -8.91
C SER A 10 24.35 -1.23 -9.12
N LYS A 11 24.00 -2.25 -9.92
CA LYS A 11 22.60 -2.63 -10.15
C LYS A 11 21.95 -3.11 -8.85
N LEU A 12 22.64 -3.94 -8.06
CA LEU A 12 22.13 -4.42 -6.78
C LEU A 12 21.89 -3.27 -5.78
N GLN A 13 22.82 -2.32 -5.67
CA GLN A 13 22.65 -1.13 -4.83
C GLN A 13 21.45 -0.29 -5.27
N GLN A 14 21.28 -0.06 -6.57
CA GLN A 14 20.12 0.64 -7.10
C GLN A 14 18.80 -0.05 -6.74
N HIS A 15 18.73 -1.38 -6.83
CA HIS A 15 17.52 -2.12 -6.48
C HIS A 15 17.17 -2.03 -4.99
N ILE A 16 18.17 -2.11 -4.11
CA ILE A 16 17.98 -1.92 -2.67
C ILE A 16 17.44 -0.51 -2.38
N HIS A 17 17.99 0.50 -3.05
CA HIS A 17 17.55 1.90 -2.89
C HIS A 17 16.12 2.10 -3.40
N LEU A 18 15.79 1.58 -4.59
CA LEU A 18 14.45 1.68 -5.18
C LEU A 18 13.39 0.99 -4.34
N ARG A 19 13.73 -0.14 -3.70
CA ARG A 19 12.81 -0.85 -2.83
C ARG A 19 12.52 -0.06 -1.55
N GLY A 20 13.57 0.41 -0.88
CA GLY A 20 13.41 1.25 0.32
C GLY A 20 12.56 2.48 0.02
N LEU A 21 12.87 3.17 -1.09
CA LEU A 21 12.10 4.30 -1.58
C LEU A 21 10.63 3.94 -1.86
N GLY A 22 10.39 2.78 -2.48
CA GLY A 22 9.04 2.27 -2.75
C GLY A 22 8.20 2.11 -1.49
N PHE A 23 8.78 1.56 -0.43
CA PHE A 23 8.10 1.42 0.87
C PHE A 23 7.85 2.76 1.53
N ILE A 24 8.82 3.68 1.49
CA ILE A 24 8.68 5.01 2.06
C ILE A 24 7.56 5.78 1.35
N VAL A 25 7.52 5.77 0.01
CA VAL A 25 6.49 6.47 -0.77
C VAL A 25 5.11 5.83 -0.56
N ALA A 26 5.01 4.50 -0.58
CA ALA A 26 3.76 3.80 -0.30
C ALA A 26 3.26 4.09 1.12
N GLY A 27 4.16 4.06 2.10
CA GLY A 27 3.83 4.34 3.51
C GLY A 27 3.43 5.79 3.74
N ALA A 28 4.19 6.76 3.23
CA ALA A 28 3.90 8.18 3.36
C ALA A 28 2.55 8.54 2.73
N SER A 29 2.25 7.99 1.56
CA SER A 29 0.94 8.21 0.91
C SER A 29 -0.22 7.56 1.68
N SER A 30 0.01 6.44 2.37
CA SER A 30 -0.99 5.81 3.26
C SER A 30 -1.21 6.64 4.53
N ILE A 31 -0.15 7.19 5.13
CA ILE A 31 -0.25 8.11 6.27
C ILE A 31 -1.04 9.35 5.87
N TYR A 32 -0.69 9.96 4.73
CA TYR A 32 -1.38 11.16 4.24
C TYR A 32 -2.87 10.88 3.99
N TYR A 33 -3.19 9.77 3.33
CA TYR A 33 -4.58 9.37 3.12
C TYR A 33 -5.31 9.13 4.46
N GLY A 34 -4.70 8.40 5.39
CA GLY A 34 -5.24 8.13 6.72
C GLY A 34 -5.52 9.41 7.52
N ALA A 35 -4.60 10.38 7.49
CA ALA A 35 -4.78 11.69 8.11
C ALA A 35 -5.95 12.45 7.45
N SER A 36 -6.01 12.45 6.11
CA SER A 36 -7.10 13.14 5.39
C SER A 36 -8.49 12.60 5.76
N ILE A 37 -8.65 11.29 5.91
CA ILE A 37 -9.94 10.69 6.26
C ILE A 37 -10.28 10.80 7.75
N ALA A 38 -9.27 10.98 8.61
CA ALA A 38 -9.48 11.23 10.03
C ALA A 38 -9.92 12.68 10.29
N ILE A 39 -9.39 13.64 9.53
CA ILE A 39 -9.68 15.08 9.69
C ILE A 39 -10.94 15.48 8.92
N ASP A 40 -11.07 15.08 7.65
CA ASP A 40 -12.17 15.49 6.77
C ASP A 40 -12.70 14.29 5.96
N PRO A 41 -13.60 13.50 6.56
CA PRO A 41 -14.13 12.30 5.91
C PRO A 41 -15.08 12.67 4.76
N ARG A 42 -14.56 12.58 3.52
CA ARG A 42 -15.33 12.85 2.30
C ARG A 42 -16.60 11.99 2.22
N TYR A 43 -17.73 12.63 1.90
CA TYR A 43 -19.04 11.98 1.79
C TYR A 43 -19.05 10.74 0.88
N GLY A 44 -18.37 10.80 -0.27
CA GLY A 44 -18.26 9.68 -1.20
C GLY A 44 -17.51 8.47 -0.63
N THR A 45 -16.57 8.70 0.29
CA THR A 45 -15.88 7.62 1.01
C THR A 45 -16.81 7.00 2.04
N VAL A 46 -17.41 7.81 2.90
CA VAL A 46 -18.33 7.36 3.97
C VAL A 46 -19.47 6.50 3.43
N ARG A 47 -20.05 6.85 2.28
CA ARG A 47 -21.13 6.07 1.66
C ARG A 47 -20.65 4.73 1.08
N GLY A 48 -19.44 4.70 0.50
CA GLY A 48 -18.90 3.50 -0.14
C GLY A 48 -18.36 2.45 0.82
N ILE A 49 -18.05 2.84 2.06
CA ILE A 49 -17.50 1.93 3.08
C ILE A 49 -18.42 1.76 4.30
N GLN A 50 -19.73 1.99 4.15
CA GLN A 50 -20.73 1.86 5.23
C GLN A 50 -20.58 0.56 6.04
N ILE A 51 -20.26 -0.55 5.37
CA ILE A 51 -20.05 -1.86 6.02
C ILE A 51 -18.86 -1.87 7.00
N LEU A 52 -17.81 -1.09 6.71
CA LEU A 52 -16.67 -0.92 7.60
C LEU A 52 -16.98 0.05 8.75
N LEU A 53 -17.84 1.04 8.49
CA LEU A 53 -18.27 2.00 9.51
C LEU A 53 -19.14 1.37 10.61
N GLN A 54 -19.79 0.23 10.32
CA GLN A 54 -20.47 -0.58 11.34
C GLN A 54 -19.51 -1.22 12.35
N ARG A 55 -18.22 -1.33 12.01
CA ARG A 55 -17.19 -1.92 12.89
C ARG A 55 -16.40 -0.86 13.65
N MET A 56 -16.08 0.26 13.01
CA MET A 56 -15.28 1.33 13.60
C MET A 56 -15.54 2.66 12.88
N CYS A 57 -15.45 3.77 13.61
CA CYS A 57 -15.61 5.11 13.03
C CYS A 57 -14.52 5.44 12.00
N MET A 58 -14.78 6.47 11.17
CA MET A 58 -13.86 6.86 10.10
C MET A 58 -12.48 7.28 10.63
N GLU A 59 -12.44 7.93 11.79
CA GLU A 59 -11.20 8.33 12.46
C GLU A 59 -10.34 7.12 12.84
N GLY A 60 -10.96 6.09 13.44
CA GLY A 60 -10.26 4.85 13.78
C GLY A 60 -9.68 4.17 12.54
N TRP A 61 -10.41 4.19 11.43
CA TRP A 61 -9.88 3.68 10.16
C TRP A 61 -8.73 4.55 9.62
N GLY A 62 -8.79 5.87 9.79
CA GLY A 62 -7.67 6.77 9.51
C GLY A 62 -6.40 6.38 10.25
N TRP A 63 -6.52 6.05 11.53
CA TRP A 63 -5.40 5.55 12.34
C TRP A 63 -4.86 4.20 11.86
N VAL A 64 -5.70 3.29 11.37
CA VAL A 64 -5.24 2.03 10.74
C VAL A 64 -4.38 2.32 9.51
N TRP A 65 -4.81 3.24 8.64
CA TRP A 65 -4.02 3.66 7.47
C TRP A 65 -2.68 4.29 7.87
N ILE A 66 -2.67 5.13 8.90
CA ILE A 66 -1.45 5.73 9.45
C ILE A 66 -0.53 4.65 10.03
N GLY A 67 -1.04 3.74 10.87
CA GLY A 67 -0.25 2.67 11.48
C GLY A 67 0.37 1.74 10.43
N CYS A 68 -0.41 1.31 9.44
CA CYS A 68 0.09 0.53 8.32
C CYS A 68 1.15 1.29 7.50
N GLY A 69 0.96 2.59 7.28
CA GLY A 69 1.92 3.43 6.58
C GLY A 69 3.23 3.63 7.36
N LEU A 70 3.17 3.79 8.67
CA LEU A 70 4.35 3.85 9.54
C LEU A 70 5.13 2.54 9.52
N ILE A 71 4.44 1.40 9.56
CA ILE A 71 5.05 0.09 9.39
C ILE A 71 5.74 0.03 8.02
N ALA A 72 5.05 0.40 6.93
CA ALA A 72 5.66 0.40 5.60
C ALA A 72 6.93 1.26 5.53
N VAL A 73 6.91 2.48 6.08
CA VAL A 73 8.11 3.36 6.16
C VAL A 73 9.23 2.69 6.96
N ALA A 74 8.93 2.13 8.14
CA ALA A 74 9.91 1.45 8.96
C ALA A 74 10.58 0.30 8.20
N TYR A 75 9.80 -0.51 7.48
CA TYR A 75 10.33 -1.61 6.67
C TYR A 75 11.09 -1.14 5.42
N GLY A 76 10.82 0.07 4.91
CA GLY A 76 11.63 0.72 3.89
C GLY A 76 13.04 1.07 4.37
N LEU A 77 13.21 1.32 5.67
CA LEU A 77 14.50 1.61 6.31
C LEU A 77 15.23 0.34 6.79
N LEU A 78 14.51 -0.78 6.94
CA LEU A 78 15.06 -2.05 7.43
C LEU A 78 15.70 -2.91 6.32
N ARG A 79 16.49 -3.91 6.74
CA ARG A 79 17.20 -4.84 5.85
C ARG A 79 16.25 -5.75 5.05
N PRO A 80 16.66 -6.21 3.85
CA PRO A 80 15.78 -6.95 2.94
C PRO A 80 15.11 -8.25 3.35
N VAL A 81 15.68 -8.90 4.35
CA VAL A 81 15.15 -10.15 4.89
C VAL A 81 13.76 -10.02 5.50
N TRP A 82 13.30 -8.79 5.77
CA TRP A 82 12.03 -8.53 6.46
C TRP A 82 10.93 -7.96 5.57
N ASP A 83 11.01 -8.06 4.24
CA ASP A 83 10.06 -7.33 3.39
C ASP A 83 8.59 -7.79 3.51
N VAL A 84 8.29 -8.99 4.01
CA VAL A 84 6.91 -9.57 3.94
C VAL A 84 5.91 -8.78 4.78
N PRO A 85 6.15 -8.49 6.07
CA PRO A 85 5.23 -7.68 6.85
C PRO A 85 5.08 -6.27 6.30
N GLY A 86 6.14 -5.66 5.77
CA GLY A 86 6.06 -4.35 5.10
C GLY A 86 5.15 -4.37 3.87
N ILE A 87 5.22 -5.42 3.04
CA ILE A 87 4.31 -5.60 1.90
C ILE A 87 2.87 -5.73 2.41
N VAL A 88 2.63 -6.62 3.38
CA VAL A 88 1.30 -6.87 3.93
C VAL A 88 0.71 -5.58 4.49
N ALA A 89 1.47 -4.82 5.28
CA ALA A 89 1.04 -3.53 5.82
C ALA A 89 0.72 -2.52 4.72
N SER A 90 1.48 -2.53 3.61
CA SER A 90 1.26 -1.59 2.50
C SER A 90 0.02 -1.91 1.66
N ILE A 91 -0.38 -3.19 1.57
CA ILE A 91 -1.49 -3.63 0.71
C ILE A 91 -2.79 -3.89 1.47
N ALA A 92 -2.73 -4.16 2.78
CA ALA A 92 -3.90 -4.52 3.56
C ALA A 92 -4.97 -3.40 3.59
N PRO A 93 -4.65 -2.11 3.86
CA PRO A 93 -5.65 -1.06 3.85
C PRO A 93 -6.30 -0.84 2.47
N PRO A 94 -5.54 -0.76 1.35
CA PRO A 94 -6.12 -0.69 0.01
C PRO A 94 -7.02 -1.87 -0.34
N LEU A 95 -6.60 -3.11 -0.05
CA LEU A 95 -7.42 -4.29 -0.36
C LEU A 95 -8.71 -4.31 0.44
N MET A 96 -8.64 -3.96 1.73
CA MET A 96 -9.82 -3.83 2.56
C MET A 96 -10.80 -2.78 2.02
N TRP A 97 -10.30 -1.61 1.58
CA TRP A 97 -11.12 -0.59 0.94
C TRP A 97 -11.75 -1.14 -0.35
N ALA A 98 -10.96 -1.75 -1.22
CA ALA A 98 -11.45 -2.36 -2.46
C ALA A 98 -12.58 -3.37 -2.20
N THR A 99 -12.42 -4.25 -1.22
CA THR A 99 -13.46 -5.23 -0.84
C THR A 99 -14.73 -4.54 -0.32
N ALA A 100 -14.61 -3.51 0.51
CA ALA A 100 -15.77 -2.77 1.02
C ALA A 100 -16.56 -2.10 -0.13
N TYR A 101 -15.85 -1.43 -1.05
CA TYR A 101 -16.48 -0.82 -2.23
C TYR A 101 -17.09 -1.87 -3.17
N LEU A 102 -16.47 -3.05 -3.30
CA LEU A 102 -17.01 -4.14 -4.11
C LEU A 102 -18.31 -4.66 -3.52
N ILE A 103 -18.35 -4.92 -2.21
CA ILE A 103 -19.58 -5.34 -1.52
C ILE A 103 -20.67 -4.27 -1.67
N ALA A 104 -20.33 -2.99 -1.48
CA ALA A 104 -21.27 -1.89 -1.65
C ALA A 104 -21.80 -1.79 -3.10
N THR A 105 -20.97 -2.11 -4.10
CA THR A 105 -21.38 -2.14 -5.51
C THR A 105 -22.34 -3.29 -5.78
N ILE A 106 -22.01 -4.51 -5.31
CA ILE A 106 -22.85 -5.70 -5.48
C ILE A 106 -24.20 -5.52 -4.76
N ALA A 107 -24.21 -4.84 -3.61
CA ALA A 107 -25.41 -4.52 -2.85
C ALA A 107 -26.26 -3.38 -3.46
N GLY A 108 -25.84 -2.79 -4.59
CA GLY A 108 -26.60 -1.71 -5.26
C GLY A 108 -26.59 -0.36 -4.53
N ALA A 109 -25.72 -0.16 -3.55
CA ALA A 109 -25.77 1.01 -2.65
C ALA A 109 -25.25 2.32 -3.29
N SER A 110 -24.49 2.23 -4.39
CA SER A 110 -23.89 3.39 -5.08
C SER A 110 -23.42 3.06 -6.50
N SER A 111 -23.89 3.81 -7.50
CA SER A 111 -23.43 3.72 -8.90
C SER A 111 -21.97 4.14 -9.10
N ASN A 112 -21.38 4.90 -8.17
CA ASN A 112 -20.00 5.39 -8.23
C ASN A 112 -18.99 4.54 -7.43
N ALA A 113 -19.44 3.49 -6.74
CA ALA A 113 -18.57 2.64 -5.93
C ALA A 113 -17.59 1.82 -6.79
N TRP A 114 -17.98 1.45 -8.01
CA TRP A 114 -17.15 0.65 -8.93
C TRP A 114 -15.83 1.32 -9.31
N GLY A 115 -15.84 2.63 -9.56
CA GLY A 115 -14.61 3.39 -9.87
C GLY A 115 -13.61 3.38 -8.70
N SER A 116 -14.11 3.32 -7.47
CA SER A 116 -13.25 3.25 -6.27
C SER A 116 -12.61 1.87 -6.11
N VAL A 117 -13.31 0.78 -6.51
CA VAL A 117 -12.74 -0.58 -6.49
C VAL A 117 -11.47 -0.65 -7.34
N GLY A 118 -11.55 -0.18 -8.60
CA GLY A 118 -10.43 -0.17 -9.53
C GLY A 118 -9.24 0.66 -9.01
N MET A 119 -9.50 1.84 -8.43
CA MET A 119 -8.47 2.69 -7.83
C MET A 119 -7.73 1.98 -6.69
N TRP A 120 -8.44 1.32 -5.77
CA TRP A 120 -7.82 0.65 -4.64
C TRP A 120 -7.10 -0.65 -5.02
N LEU A 121 -7.67 -1.43 -5.94
CA LEU A 121 -7.02 -2.62 -6.49
C LEU A 121 -5.76 -2.28 -7.27
N SER A 122 -5.80 -1.26 -8.12
CA SER A 122 -4.62 -0.83 -8.88
C SER A 122 -3.51 -0.35 -7.95
N ARG A 123 -3.82 0.40 -6.89
CA ARG A 123 -2.84 0.78 -5.86
C ARG A 123 -2.20 -0.45 -5.20
N ALA A 124 -3.01 -1.42 -4.75
CA ALA A 124 -2.49 -2.66 -4.17
C ALA A 124 -1.61 -3.44 -5.16
N GLY A 125 -2.06 -3.53 -6.42
CA GLY A 125 -1.34 -4.20 -7.49
C GLY A 125 0.01 -3.54 -7.81
N LEU A 126 0.06 -2.21 -7.91
CA LEU A 126 1.29 -1.46 -8.17
C LEU A 126 2.32 -1.66 -7.06
N VAL A 127 1.90 -1.62 -5.79
CA VAL A 127 2.78 -1.93 -4.65
C VAL A 127 3.30 -3.36 -4.75
N LEU A 128 2.44 -4.35 -5.04
CA LEU A 128 2.86 -5.74 -5.21
C LEU A 128 3.85 -5.93 -6.36
N ILE A 129 3.62 -5.29 -7.52
CA ILE A 129 4.49 -5.38 -8.69
C ILE A 129 5.86 -4.77 -8.37
N LEU A 130 5.89 -3.56 -7.82
CA LEU A 130 7.14 -2.88 -7.43
C LEU A 130 7.95 -3.74 -6.45
N MET A 131 7.29 -4.33 -5.46
CA MET A 131 7.93 -5.14 -4.42
C MET A 131 8.37 -6.52 -4.94
N ARG A 132 7.64 -7.12 -5.88
CA ARG A 132 8.09 -8.35 -6.55
C ARG A 132 9.28 -8.10 -7.47
N ALA A 133 9.22 -7.05 -8.28
CA ALA A 133 10.28 -6.69 -9.22
C ALA A 133 11.61 -6.40 -8.50
N THR A 134 11.54 -5.80 -7.31
CA THR A 134 12.73 -5.53 -6.49
C THR A 134 13.24 -6.74 -5.70
N ARG A 135 12.39 -7.75 -5.42
CA ARG A 135 12.78 -9.00 -4.74
C ARG A 135 13.42 -10.06 -5.63
N THR A 136 12.95 -10.23 -6.86
CA THR A 136 13.44 -11.30 -7.76
C THR A 136 14.90 -11.14 -8.12
N VAL A 137 15.40 -9.90 -8.19
CA VAL A 137 16.81 -9.61 -8.49
C VAL A 137 17.73 -9.91 -7.29
N SER A 138 17.24 -9.76 -6.06
CA SER A 138 18.05 -9.97 -4.84
C SER A 138 18.28 -11.45 -4.48
N ARG A 139 17.60 -12.40 -5.13
CA ARG A 139 17.72 -13.85 -4.89
C ARG A 139 18.44 -14.62 -6.01
N GLY A 140 18.87 -13.94 -7.07
CA GLY A 140 19.50 -14.56 -8.24
C GLY A 140 21.01 -14.77 -8.15
N HIS A 141 21.59 -14.80 -6.95
CA HIS A 141 23.02 -15.01 -6.70
C HIS A 141 23.22 -16.14 -5.69
#